data_AF-A0A950DWL9-F1
#
_entry.id   AF-A0A950DWL9-F1
#
_cell.length_a   1.000
_cell.length_b   1.000
_cell.length_c   1.000
_cell.angle_alpha   90.00
_cell.angle_beta   90.00
_cell.angle_gamma   90.00
#
_symmetry.space_group_name_H-M   'P 1'
#
loop_
_entity.id
_entity.type
_entity.pdbx_description
1 polymer ?
#
loop_
_entity_poly.entity_id
_entity_poly.type
_entity_poly.pdbx_seq_one_letter_code
_entity_poly.pdbx_strand_id
1 'polypeptide(L)'
;MMKPEHNLRRGVWVALVFALGGLAMAQKIATRTVALPNTPVTAISGRSWLNHLGAFVNETSMGKTGQWGPAPSEEEDLAKVRAKAPGGEIAIGAQASGTIALTGADLYRLECQGCHRTDGRGVPPEINSMINPVRATSPELIRKHMEEMGAPMTAKDARELASQSQSALVQRISHGGLHMPGFLDLNTVEIQALVAYVNQLAGVPGAETRQIRMNEPTTRVGEHLIKATCHICHDATGPKPSAQEMMDGMVPPLSTLTRTRSLNEFVAKVTEGAPVSMGVLELHYRGRMPVFYYIRPEEAAAAYMYLTMYPPGTADETDAGSRAAAPANPGRKSGAKTNASQ
;
A
#
# COMPACT_ATOMS: atom_id res chain seq x y z
N MET A 1 -3.73 -11.10 93.05
CA MET A 1 -2.66 -11.46 92.10
C MET A 1 -2.71 -10.49 90.93
N MET A 2 -1.59 -9.79 90.73
CA MET A 2 -1.14 -8.99 89.58
C MET A 2 -2.08 -7.93 88.94
N LYS A 3 -1.66 -6.68 89.18
CA LYS A 3 -1.86 -5.41 88.45
C LYS A 3 -0.81 -5.33 87.29
N PRO A 4 -0.75 -4.28 86.43
CA PRO A 4 -1.72 -3.75 85.45
C PRO A 4 -1.03 -3.34 84.10
N GLU A 5 -1.69 -2.48 83.30
CA GLU A 5 -1.15 -1.55 82.25
C GLU A 5 -0.80 -2.17 80.86
N HIS A 6 -0.98 -1.53 79.69
CA HIS A 6 -0.95 -0.13 79.22
C HIS A 6 -1.92 0.03 78.01
N ASN A 7 -2.75 1.09 77.90
CA ASN A 7 -2.49 2.43 77.32
C ASN A 7 -2.12 2.47 75.82
N LEU A 8 -3.04 2.98 74.97
CA LEU A 8 -2.86 4.07 73.96
C LEU A 8 -4.14 4.14 73.08
N ARG A 9 -5.09 5.07 73.19
CA ARG A 9 -5.11 6.54 72.92
C ARG A 9 -4.72 6.96 71.49
N ARG A 10 -5.69 7.66 70.84
CA ARG A 10 -5.60 8.67 69.74
C ARG A 10 -5.56 8.10 68.31
N GLY A 11 -6.15 8.71 67.27
CA GLY A 11 -6.94 9.94 67.09
C GLY A 11 -7.45 9.96 65.63
N VAL A 12 -8.72 10.30 65.37
CA VAL A 12 -9.26 11.58 64.85
C VAL A 12 -8.62 12.21 63.59
N TRP A 13 -9.51 12.56 62.64
CA TRP A 13 -9.48 13.60 61.58
C TRP A 13 -8.96 13.31 60.15
N VAL A 14 -9.94 13.19 59.23
CA VAL A 14 -10.14 13.87 57.93
C VAL A 14 -8.94 14.52 57.23
N ALA A 15 -8.72 14.18 55.94
CA ALA A 15 -8.37 15.16 54.90
C ALA A 15 -8.63 14.66 53.46
N LEU A 16 -9.44 15.43 52.74
CA LEU A 16 -9.56 15.50 51.27
C LEU A 16 -8.22 15.91 50.65
N VAL A 17 -7.73 15.23 49.59
CA VAL A 17 -6.85 15.86 48.57
C VAL A 17 -7.08 15.25 47.18
N PHE A 18 -7.74 16.07 46.36
CA PHE A 18 -7.56 16.31 44.93
C PHE A 18 -7.36 15.15 43.93
N ALA A 19 -8.38 15.05 43.07
CA ALA A 19 -8.32 14.59 41.69
C ALA A 19 -7.12 15.20 40.94
N LEU A 20 -6.12 14.38 40.65
CA LEU A 20 -5.17 14.63 39.56
C LEU A 20 -5.87 14.25 38.25
N GLY A 21 -6.50 15.25 37.64
CA GLY A 21 -6.94 15.17 36.26
C GLY A 21 -5.75 14.85 35.36
N GLY A 22 -5.78 13.68 34.73
CA GLY A 22 -4.88 13.34 33.65
C GLY A 22 -5.12 14.29 32.47
N LEU A 23 -4.30 15.32 32.34
CA LEU A 23 -4.09 15.96 31.05
C LEU A 23 -3.41 14.94 30.14
N ALA A 24 -4.20 14.20 29.38
CA ALA A 24 -3.74 13.63 28.14
C ALA A 24 -3.33 14.81 27.23
N MET A 25 -2.03 15.12 27.21
CA MET A 25 -1.43 15.93 26.16
C MET A 25 -1.66 15.19 24.86
N ALA A 26 -2.77 15.49 24.17
CA ALA A 26 -2.93 15.18 22.77
C ALA A 26 -1.86 16.01 22.04
N GLN A 27 -0.65 15.45 21.90
CA GLN A 27 0.36 16.02 21.03
C GLN A 27 -0.27 16.10 19.65
N LYS A 28 -0.55 17.33 19.19
CA LYS A 28 -0.97 17.56 17.82
C LYS A 28 0.11 16.98 16.92
N ILE A 29 -0.23 15.87 16.27
CA ILE A 29 0.58 15.28 15.22
C ILE A 29 0.77 16.37 14.16
N ALA A 30 1.98 16.90 14.06
CA ALA A 30 2.29 17.95 13.11
C ALA A 30 2.45 17.30 11.72
N THR A 31 1.36 17.25 10.95
CA THR A 31 1.43 16.85 9.55
C THR A 31 1.95 18.00 8.71
N ARG A 32 3.03 17.77 7.96
CA ARG A 32 3.58 18.77 7.03
C ARG A 32 2.89 18.62 5.67
N THR A 33 2.28 19.69 5.17
CA THR A 33 1.82 19.76 3.79
C THR A 33 2.96 20.16 2.87
N VAL A 34 3.15 19.42 1.78
CA VAL A 34 4.23 19.64 0.81
C VAL A 34 3.65 19.78 -0.59
N ALA A 35 4.19 20.71 -1.38
CA ALA A 35 3.87 20.84 -2.79
C ALA A 35 4.58 19.74 -3.59
N LEU A 36 3.86 19.10 -4.50
CA LEU A 36 4.40 18.01 -5.30
C LEU A 36 5.15 18.52 -6.52
N PRO A 37 6.20 17.81 -6.96
CA PRO A 37 6.71 17.98 -8.31
C PRO A 37 5.64 17.58 -9.34
N ASN A 38 5.69 18.19 -10.53
CA ASN A 38 4.85 17.75 -11.65
C ASN A 38 5.36 16.40 -12.18
N THR A 39 4.92 15.31 -11.55
CA THR A 39 5.18 13.95 -12.04
C THR A 39 4.22 13.65 -13.19
N PRO A 40 4.73 13.31 -14.39
CA PRO A 40 3.88 12.93 -15.50
C PRO A 40 3.12 11.65 -15.20
N VAL A 41 1.80 11.66 -15.45
CA VAL A 41 0.98 10.45 -15.45
C VAL A 41 1.29 9.65 -16.71
N THR A 42 1.50 8.34 -16.57
CA THR A 42 1.90 7.48 -17.69
C THR A 42 0.97 6.28 -17.80
N ALA A 43 0.66 5.86 -19.03
CA ALA A 43 -0.15 4.67 -19.26
C ALA A 43 0.53 3.41 -18.71
N ILE A 44 -0.28 2.47 -18.25
CA ILE A 44 0.20 1.15 -17.83
C ILE A 44 0.46 0.27 -19.06
N SER A 45 1.54 -0.52 -19.02
CA SER A 45 1.91 -1.40 -20.13
C SER A 45 2.41 -2.76 -19.65
N GLY A 46 2.40 -3.73 -20.57
CA GLY A 46 2.99 -5.06 -20.35
C GLY A 46 2.13 -6.03 -19.54
N ARG A 47 2.77 -7.16 -19.20
CA ARG A 47 2.15 -8.24 -18.43
C ARG A 47 1.91 -7.81 -16.98
N SER A 48 0.85 -8.34 -16.39
CA SER A 48 0.58 -8.28 -14.96
C SER A 48 1.72 -8.86 -14.15
N TRP A 49 1.78 -8.50 -12.87
CA TRP A 49 2.80 -9.05 -11.97
C TRP A 49 2.67 -10.57 -11.81
N LEU A 50 1.45 -11.10 -11.73
CA LEU A 50 1.24 -12.55 -11.67
C LEU A 50 1.76 -13.27 -12.92
N ASN A 51 1.45 -12.76 -14.12
CA ASN A 51 1.97 -13.34 -15.35
C ASN A 51 3.49 -13.15 -15.49
N HIS A 52 4.06 -12.07 -14.96
CA HIS A 52 5.51 -11.89 -14.88
C HIS A 52 6.17 -12.99 -14.05
N LEU A 53 5.55 -13.39 -12.93
CA LEU A 53 6.04 -14.44 -12.04
C LEU A 53 5.66 -15.86 -12.47
N GLY A 54 4.83 -16.01 -13.52
CA GLY A 54 4.29 -17.31 -13.92
C GLY A 54 3.33 -17.91 -12.89
N ALA A 55 2.67 -17.08 -12.09
CA ALA A 55 1.72 -17.48 -11.07
C ALA A 55 0.27 -17.31 -11.55
N PHE A 56 -0.62 -18.21 -11.14
CA PHE A 56 -2.04 -18.10 -11.43
C PHE A 56 -2.79 -17.46 -10.27
N VAL A 57 -3.83 -16.69 -10.59
CA VAL A 57 -4.65 -16.01 -9.56
C VAL A 57 -5.22 -16.98 -8.53
N ASN A 58 -5.41 -18.27 -8.82
CA ASN A 58 -5.96 -19.24 -7.87
C ASN A 58 -4.91 -19.84 -6.92
N GLU A 59 -3.62 -19.68 -7.21
CA GLU A 59 -2.52 -20.37 -6.53
C GLU A 59 -1.68 -19.43 -5.65
N THR A 60 -1.99 -18.14 -5.68
CA THR A 60 -1.27 -17.07 -5.02
C THR A 60 -2.14 -16.30 -4.04
N SER A 61 -1.49 -15.72 -3.03
CA SER A 61 -2.00 -14.70 -2.11
C SER A 61 -1.69 -13.27 -2.56
N MET A 62 -0.90 -13.07 -3.62
CA MET A 62 -0.59 -11.73 -4.15
C MET A 62 -1.85 -11.00 -4.60
N GLY A 63 -1.95 -9.73 -4.22
CA GLY A 63 -3.14 -8.91 -4.47
C GLY A 63 -4.37 -9.37 -3.67
N LYS A 64 -4.22 -10.33 -2.75
CA LYS A 64 -5.29 -10.83 -1.89
C LYS A 64 -4.92 -10.62 -0.43
N THR A 65 -5.69 -9.80 0.27
CA THR A 65 -5.53 -9.63 1.71
C THR A 65 -6.14 -10.77 2.54
N GLY A 66 -6.62 -11.83 1.88
CA GLY A 66 -7.33 -12.96 2.51
C GLY A 66 -8.79 -12.67 2.85
N GLN A 67 -9.28 -11.46 2.59
CA GLN A 67 -10.68 -11.09 2.77
C GLN A 67 -11.30 -10.85 1.40
N TRP A 68 -12.26 -11.68 1.02
CA TRP A 68 -13.06 -11.51 -0.20
C TRP A 68 -14.07 -10.34 -0.09
N GLY A 69 -13.98 -9.53 0.97
CA GLY A 69 -15.03 -8.66 1.42
C GLY A 69 -16.08 -9.40 2.26
N PRO A 70 -17.09 -8.67 2.77
CA PRO A 70 -18.18 -9.24 3.57
C PRO A 70 -18.96 -10.28 2.76
N ALA A 71 -19.63 -11.22 3.43
CA ALA A 71 -20.60 -12.09 2.79
C ALA A 71 -21.82 -11.28 2.30
N PRO A 72 -22.57 -11.73 1.26
CA PRO A 72 -23.76 -11.01 0.77
C PRO A 72 -24.80 -10.67 1.86
N SER A 73 -24.89 -11.48 2.92
CA SER A 73 -25.75 -11.23 4.08
C SER A 73 -25.25 -10.13 5.02
N GLU A 74 -23.94 -9.88 5.04
CA GLU A 74 -23.29 -8.79 5.80
C GLU A 74 -23.23 -7.49 4.98
N GLU A 75 -23.50 -7.58 3.68
CA GLU A 75 -23.54 -6.47 2.74
C GLU A 75 -24.74 -5.54 3.01
N GLU A 76 -25.88 -6.07 3.46
CA GLU A 76 -27.02 -5.26 3.92
C GLU A 76 -26.68 -4.39 5.14
N ASP A 77 -25.87 -4.91 6.06
CA ASP A 77 -25.48 -4.17 7.26
C ASP A 77 -24.38 -3.14 6.96
N LEU A 78 -23.49 -3.43 6.02
CA LEU A 78 -22.50 -2.46 5.53
C LEU A 78 -23.11 -1.42 4.58
N ALA A 79 -24.15 -1.77 3.82
CA ALA A 79 -24.95 -0.83 3.05
C ALA A 79 -25.64 0.20 3.96
N LYS A 80 -26.11 -0.19 5.16
CA LYS A 80 -26.65 0.73 6.16
C LYS A 80 -25.58 1.66 6.76
N VAL A 81 -24.33 1.21 6.88
CA VAL A 81 -23.19 2.04 7.31
C VAL A 81 -22.76 3.00 6.19
N ARG A 82 -22.74 2.53 4.94
CA ARG A 82 -22.39 3.33 3.74
C ARG A 82 -23.47 4.33 3.35
N ALA A 83 -24.74 4.04 3.56
CA ALA A 83 -25.85 4.97 3.36
C ALA A 83 -25.83 6.18 4.31
N LYS A 84 -25.01 6.14 5.38
CA LYS A 84 -24.72 7.30 6.24
C LYS A 84 -23.53 8.15 5.75
N ALA A 85 -22.73 7.65 4.80
CA ALA A 85 -21.84 8.52 4.02
C ALA A 85 -22.72 9.28 3.00
N PRO A 86 -22.41 10.53 2.66
CA PRO A 86 -23.22 11.28 1.71
C PRO A 86 -23.14 10.61 0.33
N GLY A 87 -24.13 9.75 0.06
CA GLY A 87 -24.39 9.14 -1.23
C GLY A 87 -24.99 10.19 -2.17
N GLY A 88 -24.12 11.01 -2.75
CA GLY A 88 -24.43 11.68 -4.00
C GLY A 88 -24.15 10.72 -5.16
N GLU A 89 -24.93 10.81 -6.24
CA GLU A 89 -24.48 10.38 -7.56
C GLU A 89 -22.99 10.73 -7.72
N ILE A 90 -22.18 9.80 -8.23
CA ILE A 90 -20.76 10.08 -8.47
C ILE A 90 -20.70 11.17 -9.56
N ALA A 91 -20.67 12.43 -9.14
CA ALA A 91 -20.66 13.60 -10.01
C ALA A 91 -19.23 13.79 -10.54
N ILE A 92 -18.88 12.96 -11.53
CA ILE A 92 -17.53 12.81 -12.08
C ILE A 92 -17.10 14.04 -12.88
N GLY A 93 -18.06 14.77 -13.44
CA GLY A 93 -17.80 15.89 -14.36
C GLY A 93 -16.94 17.02 -13.77
N ALA A 94 -16.90 17.16 -12.45
CA ALA A 94 -16.07 18.16 -11.76
C ALA A 94 -14.80 17.58 -11.10
N GLN A 95 -14.64 16.25 -11.04
CA GLN A 95 -13.55 15.60 -10.30
C GLN A 95 -12.33 15.24 -11.16
N ALA A 96 -12.47 15.09 -12.48
CA ALA A 96 -11.34 14.76 -13.37
C ALA A 96 -10.19 15.80 -13.32
N SER A 97 -10.49 17.05 -12.95
CA SER A 97 -9.50 18.13 -12.77
C SER A 97 -9.24 18.49 -11.30
N GLY A 98 -9.82 17.74 -10.36
CA GLY A 98 -9.67 17.97 -8.92
C GLY A 98 -8.38 17.39 -8.35
N THR A 99 -7.99 17.87 -7.17
CA THR A 99 -6.92 17.26 -6.36
C THR A 99 -7.51 16.53 -5.16
N ILE A 100 -6.88 15.41 -4.79
CA ILE A 100 -7.21 14.60 -3.62
C ILE A 100 -6.05 14.69 -2.66
N ALA A 101 -6.34 15.04 -1.41
CA ALA A 101 -5.33 15.07 -0.37
C ALA A 101 -4.97 13.64 0.06
N LEU A 102 -3.70 13.25 -0.09
CA LEU A 102 -3.16 11.97 0.31
C LEU A 102 -2.15 12.12 1.45
N THR A 103 -2.07 11.09 2.29
CA THR A 103 -1.04 10.89 3.30
C THR A 103 -0.21 9.64 2.98
N GLY A 104 0.87 9.41 3.74
CA GLY A 104 1.60 8.14 3.65
C GLY A 104 0.75 6.90 3.94
N ALA A 105 -0.29 7.03 4.78
CA ALA A 105 -1.25 5.96 5.04
C ALA A 105 -2.11 5.65 3.81
N ASP A 106 -2.50 6.68 3.06
CA ASP A 106 -3.26 6.51 1.83
C ASP A 106 -2.42 5.86 0.73
N LEU A 107 -1.17 6.31 0.57
CA LEU A 107 -0.24 5.64 -0.34
C LEU A 107 -0.04 4.18 0.05
N TYR A 108 0.15 3.88 1.34
CA TYR A 108 0.27 2.49 1.77
C TYR A 108 -0.95 1.64 1.40
N ARG A 109 -2.15 2.21 1.58
CA ARG A 109 -3.40 1.54 1.24
C ARG A 109 -3.56 1.28 -0.25
N LEU A 110 -3.13 2.22 -1.10
CA LEU A 110 -3.19 2.09 -2.56
C LEU A 110 -2.06 1.20 -3.12
N GLU A 111 -0.87 1.27 -2.54
CA GLU A 111 0.36 0.68 -3.11
C GLU A 111 0.75 -0.65 -2.47
N CYS A 112 0.57 -0.79 -1.16
CA CYS A 112 1.20 -1.86 -0.38
C CYS A 112 0.19 -2.84 0.21
N GLN A 113 -0.98 -2.35 0.64
CA GLN A 113 -1.94 -3.10 1.43
C GLN A 113 -2.46 -4.36 0.72
N GLY A 114 -2.55 -4.34 -0.61
CA GLY A 114 -3.00 -5.49 -1.41
C GLY A 114 -2.18 -6.77 -1.17
N CYS A 115 -0.90 -6.63 -0.81
CA CYS A 115 -0.02 -7.74 -0.46
C CYS A 115 0.36 -7.74 1.03
N HIS A 116 0.66 -6.58 1.60
CA HIS A 116 1.19 -6.46 2.97
C HIS A 116 0.13 -6.38 4.07
N ARG A 117 -1.17 -6.38 3.70
CA ARG A 117 -2.33 -6.16 4.59
C ARG A 117 -2.27 -4.78 5.25
N THR A 118 -3.25 -4.47 6.11
CA THR A 118 -3.29 -3.18 6.82
C THR A 118 -2.20 -3.03 7.88
N ASP A 119 -1.69 -4.15 8.39
CA ASP A 119 -0.79 -4.22 9.54
C ASP A 119 0.66 -4.57 9.16
N GLY A 120 0.99 -4.60 7.87
CA GLY A 120 2.34 -4.88 7.37
C GLY A 120 2.85 -6.31 7.58
N ARG A 121 2.01 -7.23 8.07
CA ARG A 121 2.44 -8.61 8.33
C ARG A 121 2.57 -9.47 7.07
N GLY A 122 2.01 -9.02 5.94
CA GLY A 122 1.97 -9.82 4.73
C GLY A 122 1.09 -11.06 4.84
N VAL A 123 1.27 -11.97 3.90
CA VAL A 123 0.57 -13.26 3.79
C VAL A 123 1.61 -14.36 3.54
N PRO A 124 2.28 -14.85 4.59
CA PRO A 124 3.29 -15.91 4.45
C PRO A 124 2.72 -17.22 3.90
N PRO A 125 3.53 -18.07 3.23
CA PRO A 125 4.98 -17.91 3.03
C PRO A 125 5.35 -16.97 1.87
N GLU A 126 4.40 -16.60 1.03
CA GLU A 126 4.65 -15.88 -0.23
C GLU A 126 4.98 -14.40 0.00
N ILE A 127 4.22 -13.72 0.85
CA ILE A 127 4.43 -12.30 1.16
C ILE A 127 4.91 -12.15 2.60
N ASN A 128 6.20 -11.81 2.71
CA ASN A 128 6.85 -11.62 4.01
C ASN A 128 6.35 -10.34 4.71
N SER A 129 6.43 -10.37 6.05
CA SER A 129 6.21 -9.20 6.89
C SER A 129 7.27 -8.14 6.62
N MET A 130 6.83 -6.89 6.42
CA MET A 130 7.72 -5.73 6.27
C MET A 130 8.13 -5.10 7.61
N ILE A 131 7.48 -5.48 8.72
CA ILE A 131 7.66 -4.82 10.02
C ILE A 131 9.11 -4.88 10.53
N ASN A 132 9.72 -6.06 10.60
CA ASN A 132 11.09 -6.18 11.12
C ASN A 132 12.14 -5.54 10.18
N PRO A 133 12.08 -5.72 8.85
CA PRO A 133 12.93 -4.96 7.94
C PRO A 133 12.82 -3.44 8.12
N VAL A 134 11.61 -2.90 8.36
CA VAL A 134 11.44 -1.47 8.62
C VAL A 134 11.96 -1.06 10.00
N ARG A 135 11.79 -1.89 11.04
CA ARG A 135 12.38 -1.63 12.37
C ARG A 135 13.90 -1.53 12.34
N ALA A 136 14.55 -2.23 11.41
CA ALA A 136 16.00 -2.14 11.20
C ALA A 136 16.45 -0.75 10.69
N THR A 137 15.53 0.17 10.39
CA THR A 137 15.88 1.58 10.09
C THR A 137 16.07 2.45 11.34
N SER A 138 15.80 1.92 12.54
CA SER A 138 15.99 2.64 13.81
C SER A 138 17.23 2.14 14.55
N PRO A 139 18.23 3.01 14.79
CA PRO A 139 19.39 2.67 15.60
C PRO A 139 19.00 2.23 17.02
N GLU A 140 17.95 2.82 17.58
CA GLU A 140 17.45 2.52 18.92
C GLU A 140 16.87 1.10 18.98
N LEU A 141 16.03 0.73 18.01
CA LEU A 141 15.45 -0.61 17.94
C LEU A 141 16.50 -1.68 17.61
N ILE A 142 17.45 -1.38 16.73
CA ILE A 142 18.58 -2.28 16.45
C ILE A 142 19.35 -2.56 17.74
N ARG A 143 19.76 -1.52 18.48
CA ARG A 143 20.53 -1.71 19.71
C ARG A 143 19.77 -2.50 20.75
N LYS A 144 18.49 -2.17 20.95
CA LYS A 144 17.62 -2.88 21.88
C LYS A 144 17.55 -4.37 21.53
N HIS A 145 17.31 -4.69 20.26
CA HIS A 145 17.26 -6.08 19.80
C HIS A 145 18.60 -6.80 20.01
N MET A 146 19.70 -6.16 19.66
CA MET A 146 21.05 -6.75 19.82
C MET A 146 21.43 -6.98 21.28
N GLU A 147 20.99 -6.09 22.18
CA GLU A 147 21.15 -6.26 23.63
C GLU A 147 20.32 -7.44 24.17
N GLU A 148 19.05 -7.57 23.74
CA GLU A 148 18.17 -8.71 24.08
C GLU A 148 18.74 -10.05 23.58
N MET A 149 19.50 -10.03 22.48
CA MET A 149 20.20 -11.19 21.91
C MET A 149 21.57 -11.47 22.56
N GLY A 150 21.99 -10.70 23.56
CA GLY A 150 23.28 -10.88 24.24
C GLY A 150 24.50 -10.45 23.42
N ALA A 151 24.30 -9.67 22.36
CA ALA A 151 25.34 -9.20 21.44
C ALA A 151 25.30 -7.66 21.30
N PRO A 152 25.55 -6.89 22.39
CA PRO A 152 25.35 -5.45 22.38
C PRO A 152 26.17 -4.75 21.27
N MET A 153 25.53 -3.81 20.59
CA MET A 153 26.10 -3.08 19.45
C MET A 153 26.43 -1.64 19.83
N THR A 154 27.52 -1.09 19.29
CA THR A 154 27.89 0.31 19.51
C THR A 154 26.87 1.25 18.83
N ALA A 155 26.74 2.47 19.35
CA ALA A 155 25.85 3.46 18.75
C ALA A 155 26.28 3.87 17.33
N LYS A 156 27.58 3.79 17.01
CA LYS A 156 28.09 4.09 15.67
C LYS A 156 27.65 3.00 14.68
N ASP A 157 27.85 1.74 15.03
CA ASP A 157 27.51 0.62 14.14
C ASP A 157 26.01 0.50 13.94
N ALA A 158 25.21 0.75 14.99
CA ALA A 158 23.76 0.79 14.89
C ALA A 158 23.25 1.90 13.96
N ARG A 159 23.88 3.09 13.98
CA ARG A 159 23.54 4.17 13.04
C ARG A 159 23.91 3.82 11.60
N GLU A 160 25.06 3.20 11.40
CA GLU A 160 25.49 2.76 10.09
C GLU A 160 24.53 1.70 9.52
N LEU A 161 24.20 0.68 10.31
CA LEU A 161 23.26 -0.36 9.90
C LEU A 161 21.85 0.20 9.63
N ALA A 162 21.39 1.14 10.46
CA ALA A 162 20.12 1.83 10.24
C ALA A 162 20.09 2.62 8.93
N SER A 163 21.17 3.34 8.63
CA SER A 163 21.32 4.10 7.38
C SER A 163 21.32 3.20 6.14
N GLN A 164 22.03 2.07 6.21
CA GLN A 164 22.03 1.06 5.15
C GLN A 164 20.64 0.44 4.97
N SER A 165 19.96 0.12 6.08
CA SER A 165 18.60 -0.44 6.06
C SER A 165 17.59 0.55 5.50
N GLN A 166 17.72 1.84 5.82
CA GLN A 166 16.89 2.91 5.28
C GLN A 166 17.08 3.05 3.76
N SER A 167 18.33 2.97 3.30
CA SER A 167 18.65 2.98 1.87
C SER A 167 18.07 1.75 1.17
N ALA A 168 18.20 0.56 1.77
CA ALA A 168 17.64 -0.68 1.24
C ALA A 168 16.11 -0.66 1.20
N LEU A 169 15.44 -0.08 2.19
CA LEU A 169 14.00 0.10 2.21
C LEU A 169 13.52 0.98 1.05
N VAL A 170 14.14 2.14 0.86
CA VAL A 170 13.81 3.05 -0.26
C VAL A 170 14.05 2.35 -1.59
N GLN A 171 15.19 1.65 -1.75
CA GLN A 171 15.49 0.89 -2.96
C GLN A 171 14.46 -0.20 -3.24
N ARG A 172 14.00 -0.92 -2.21
CA ARG A 172 12.98 -1.97 -2.32
C ARG A 172 11.62 -1.38 -2.72
N ILE A 173 11.25 -0.21 -2.20
CA ILE A 173 10.01 0.49 -2.58
C ILE A 173 10.08 0.89 -4.06
N SER A 174 11.15 1.58 -4.48
CA SER A 174 11.25 2.09 -5.85
C SER A 174 11.39 0.98 -6.90
N HIS A 175 12.23 -0.03 -6.64
CA HIS A 175 12.62 -1.01 -7.66
C HIS A 175 12.01 -2.41 -7.44
N GLY A 176 11.28 -2.61 -6.34
CA GLY A 176 10.71 -3.91 -6.02
C GLY A 176 11.79 -4.94 -5.68
N GLY A 177 11.44 -6.21 -5.81
CA GLY A 177 12.31 -7.36 -5.63
C GLY A 177 11.78 -8.56 -6.41
N LEU A 178 12.26 -9.77 -6.11
CA LEU A 178 11.86 -10.97 -6.85
C LEU A 178 10.34 -11.21 -6.88
N HIS A 179 9.65 -10.91 -5.77
CA HIS A 179 8.22 -11.15 -5.60
C HIS A 179 7.41 -9.87 -5.29
N MET A 180 8.06 -8.72 -5.32
CA MET A 180 7.46 -7.43 -5.03
C MET A 180 7.64 -6.52 -6.25
N PRO A 181 6.56 -5.98 -6.85
CA PRO A 181 6.71 -5.03 -7.95
C PRO A 181 7.41 -3.75 -7.47
N GLY A 182 8.11 -3.06 -8.38
CA GLY A 182 8.65 -1.74 -8.10
C GLY A 182 7.60 -0.67 -8.34
N PHE A 183 7.50 0.29 -7.42
CA PHE A 183 6.62 1.46 -7.56
C PHE A 183 7.37 2.58 -8.28
N LEU A 184 7.72 2.33 -9.54
CA LEU A 184 8.59 3.19 -10.35
C LEU A 184 7.99 4.55 -10.65
N ASP A 185 6.68 4.67 -10.51
CA ASP A 185 5.97 5.90 -10.75
C ASP A 185 5.97 6.81 -9.51
N LEU A 186 6.22 6.30 -8.29
CA LEU A 186 6.27 7.15 -7.09
C LEU A 186 7.41 8.18 -7.17
N ASN A 187 7.06 9.44 -6.91
CA ASN A 187 8.01 10.53 -6.79
C ASN A 187 8.66 10.58 -5.41
N THR A 188 9.70 11.41 -5.26
CA THR A 188 10.46 11.50 -4.02
C THR A 188 9.61 11.89 -2.80
N VAL A 189 8.61 12.77 -2.96
CA VAL A 189 7.72 13.19 -1.85
C VAL A 189 6.77 12.06 -1.47
N GLU A 190 6.23 11.34 -2.46
CA GLU A 190 5.38 10.17 -2.24
C GLU A 190 6.16 9.06 -1.50
N ILE A 191 7.39 8.76 -1.93
CA ILE A 191 8.28 7.81 -1.27
C ILE A 191 8.56 8.25 0.18
N GLN A 192 8.85 9.53 0.41
CA GLN A 192 9.09 10.04 1.77
C GLN A 192 7.85 9.91 2.66
N ALA A 193 6.66 10.22 2.13
CA ALA A 193 5.41 10.08 2.86
C ALA A 193 5.14 8.61 3.20
N LEU A 194 5.32 7.70 2.24
CA LEU A 194 5.16 6.27 2.44
C LEU A 194 6.17 5.74 3.48
N VAL A 195 7.45 6.11 3.37
CA VAL A 195 8.51 5.74 4.33
C VAL A 195 8.17 6.23 5.75
N ALA A 196 7.68 7.46 5.90
CA ALA A 196 7.27 7.98 7.19
C ALA A 196 6.13 7.15 7.80
N TYR A 197 5.15 6.77 6.99
CA TYR A 197 4.03 5.95 7.45
C TYR A 197 4.44 4.52 7.79
N VAL A 198 5.23 3.83 6.96
CA VAL A 198 5.64 2.45 7.26
C VAL A 198 6.54 2.38 8.50
N ASN A 199 7.34 3.41 8.76
CA ASN A 199 8.08 3.56 10.01
C ASN A 199 7.13 3.66 11.21
N GLN A 200 6.06 4.46 11.10
CA GLN A 200 5.03 4.55 12.14
C GLN A 200 4.34 3.19 12.34
N LEU A 201 3.94 2.53 11.25
CA LEU A 201 3.31 1.21 11.27
C LEU A 201 4.19 0.17 11.97
N ALA A 202 5.51 0.23 11.75
CA ALA A 202 6.48 -0.66 12.36
C ALA A 202 6.83 -0.30 13.83
N GLY A 203 6.34 0.84 14.34
CA GLY A 203 6.64 1.31 15.69
C GLY A 203 8.05 1.89 15.83
N VAL A 204 8.60 2.47 14.77
CA VAL A 204 9.86 3.23 14.83
C VAL A 204 9.64 4.52 15.64
N PRO A 205 10.43 4.76 16.71
CA PRO A 205 10.24 5.94 17.57
C PRO A 205 10.27 7.26 16.78
N GLY A 206 9.34 8.17 17.08
CA GLY A 206 9.28 9.50 16.46
C GLY A 206 8.78 9.51 15.01
N ALA A 207 8.29 8.39 14.47
CA ALA A 207 7.77 8.34 13.11
C ALA A 207 6.41 9.07 12.97
N GLU A 208 5.61 9.09 14.02
CA GLU A 208 4.32 9.79 14.08
C GLU A 208 4.44 11.30 13.86
N THR A 209 5.58 11.91 14.21
CA THR A 209 5.81 13.36 14.01
C THR A 209 6.33 13.71 12.61
N ARG A 210 6.58 12.70 11.76
CA ARG A 210 7.17 12.87 10.42
C ARG A 210 6.16 12.67 9.29
N GLN A 211 4.87 12.66 9.59
CA GLN A 211 3.83 12.41 8.59
C GLN A 211 3.71 13.56 7.58
N ILE A 212 3.65 13.18 6.30
CA ILE A 212 3.58 14.10 5.17
C ILE A 212 2.19 13.99 4.54
N ARG A 213 1.64 15.14 4.16
CA ARG A 213 0.41 15.26 3.37
C ARG A 213 0.71 15.98 2.06
N MET A 214 0.12 15.48 0.98
CA MET A 214 0.24 16.05 -0.37
C MET A 214 -1.13 16.08 -1.05
N ASN A 215 -1.26 16.87 -2.12
CA ASN A 215 -2.48 16.97 -2.91
C ASN A 215 -2.22 16.46 -4.33
N GLU A 216 -2.62 15.22 -4.60
CA GLU A 216 -2.41 14.61 -5.91
C GLU A 216 -3.56 14.94 -6.87
N PRO A 217 -3.30 15.13 -8.18
CA PRO A 217 -4.35 15.13 -9.17
C PRO A 217 -5.16 13.83 -9.12
N THR A 218 -6.47 13.91 -9.38
CA THR A 218 -7.35 12.73 -9.36
C THR A 218 -6.84 11.63 -10.31
N THR A 219 -6.33 12.00 -11.49
CA THR A 219 -5.72 11.04 -12.44
C THR A 219 -4.52 10.31 -11.86
N ARG A 220 -3.75 10.96 -11.01
CA ARG A 220 -2.58 10.39 -10.34
C ARG A 220 -2.97 9.40 -9.24
N VAL A 221 -4.04 9.68 -8.50
CA VAL A 221 -4.66 8.70 -7.59
C VAL A 221 -5.16 7.46 -8.35
N GLY A 222 -5.72 7.67 -9.53
CA GLY A 222 -6.12 6.56 -10.43
C GLY A 222 -4.92 5.74 -10.90
N GLU A 223 -3.80 6.39 -11.24
CA GLU A 223 -2.56 5.72 -11.65
C GLU A 223 -2.00 4.83 -10.53
N HIS A 224 -1.89 5.35 -9.30
CA HIS A 224 -1.49 4.61 -8.09
C HIS A 224 -2.31 3.32 -7.95
N LEU A 225 -3.64 3.46 -7.95
CA LEU A 225 -4.53 2.31 -7.79
C LEU A 225 -4.38 1.28 -8.93
N ILE A 226 -4.29 1.74 -10.19
CA ILE A 226 -4.17 0.81 -11.33
C ILE A 226 -2.83 0.09 -11.32
N LYS A 227 -1.72 0.81 -11.20
CA LYS A 227 -0.38 0.23 -11.33
C LYS A 227 -0.04 -0.69 -10.16
N ALA A 228 -0.40 -0.29 -8.95
CA ALA A 228 0.03 -0.99 -7.75
C ALA A 228 -0.96 -2.06 -7.26
N THR A 229 -2.25 -1.90 -7.55
CA THR A 229 -3.27 -2.87 -7.13
C THR A 229 -3.82 -3.67 -8.30
N CYS A 230 -4.31 -3.02 -9.36
CA CYS A 230 -5.02 -3.74 -10.43
C CYS A 230 -4.07 -4.52 -11.36
N HIS A 231 -2.93 -3.93 -11.72
CA HIS A 231 -1.93 -4.54 -12.61
C HIS A 231 -1.16 -5.69 -11.96
N ILE A 232 -1.38 -5.96 -10.66
CA ILE A 232 -0.93 -7.22 -10.04
C ILE A 232 -1.54 -8.41 -10.79
N CYS A 233 -2.85 -8.37 -11.07
CA CYS A 233 -3.58 -9.49 -11.66
C CYS A 233 -3.97 -9.27 -13.12
N HIS A 234 -4.29 -8.03 -13.49
CA HIS A 234 -4.78 -7.72 -14.83
C HIS A 234 -3.61 -7.35 -15.74
N ASP A 235 -3.44 -8.06 -16.86
CA ASP A 235 -2.51 -7.60 -17.90
C ASP A 235 -2.94 -6.22 -18.41
N ALA A 236 -2.00 -5.40 -18.87
CA ALA A 236 -2.34 -4.09 -19.43
C ALA A 236 -3.25 -4.25 -20.66
N THR A 237 -2.87 -5.15 -21.57
CA THR A 237 -3.55 -5.39 -22.84
C THR A 237 -3.71 -6.89 -23.12
N GLY A 238 -4.72 -7.25 -23.90
CA GLY A 238 -4.95 -8.63 -24.36
C GLY A 238 -6.37 -8.83 -24.88
N PRO A 239 -6.72 -10.06 -25.31
CA PRO A 239 -8.09 -10.39 -25.66
C PRO A 239 -8.99 -10.42 -24.42
N LYS A 240 -10.28 -10.09 -24.60
CA LYS A 240 -11.28 -10.30 -23.55
C LYS A 240 -11.54 -11.81 -23.41
N PRO A 241 -11.38 -12.41 -22.21
CA PRO A 241 -11.71 -13.80 -21.99
C PRO A 241 -13.22 -14.04 -22.10
N SER A 242 -13.61 -15.21 -22.58
CA SER A 242 -14.97 -15.73 -22.55
C SER A 242 -15.45 -16.00 -21.12
N ALA A 243 -16.76 -16.19 -20.94
CA ALA A 243 -17.35 -16.54 -19.65
C ALA A 243 -16.74 -17.83 -19.07
N GLN A 244 -16.45 -18.83 -19.92
CA GLN A 244 -15.82 -20.07 -19.50
C GLN A 244 -14.34 -19.87 -19.14
N GLU A 245 -13.58 -19.14 -19.94
CA GLU A 245 -12.17 -18.85 -19.61
C GLU A 245 -12.04 -18.06 -18.30
N MET A 246 -12.95 -17.11 -18.04
CA MET A 246 -13.02 -16.45 -16.74
C MET A 246 -13.32 -17.44 -15.61
N MET A 247 -14.21 -18.42 -15.85
CA MET A 247 -14.50 -19.49 -14.88
C MET A 247 -13.26 -20.31 -14.55
N ASP A 248 -12.43 -20.56 -15.56
CA ASP A 248 -11.18 -21.32 -15.44
C ASP A 248 -10.03 -20.50 -14.84
N GLY A 249 -10.23 -19.20 -14.61
CA GLY A 249 -9.31 -18.34 -13.88
C GLY A 249 -8.60 -17.28 -14.73
N MET A 250 -8.95 -17.13 -16.01
CA MET A 250 -8.42 -16.06 -16.84
C MET A 250 -8.92 -14.70 -16.35
N VAL A 251 -7.99 -13.76 -16.17
CA VAL A 251 -8.29 -12.40 -15.72
C VAL A 251 -8.40 -11.49 -16.95
N PRO A 252 -9.48 -10.70 -17.10
CA PRO A 252 -9.62 -9.80 -18.24
C PRO A 252 -8.57 -8.68 -18.19
N PRO A 253 -7.97 -8.28 -19.32
CA PRO A 253 -6.96 -7.23 -19.33
C PRO A 253 -7.57 -5.84 -19.09
N LEU A 254 -6.78 -4.92 -18.53
CA LEU A 254 -7.20 -3.56 -18.16
C LEU A 254 -7.78 -2.80 -19.35
N SER A 255 -7.22 -2.96 -20.56
CA SER A 255 -7.67 -2.28 -21.78
C SER A 255 -9.11 -2.60 -22.20
N THR A 256 -9.70 -3.68 -21.67
CA THR A 256 -11.08 -4.08 -21.97
C THR A 256 -12.10 -3.51 -21.00
N LEU A 257 -11.66 -3.05 -19.82
CA LEU A 257 -12.57 -2.71 -18.72
C LEU A 257 -13.41 -1.47 -19.04
N THR A 258 -12.78 -0.38 -19.47
CA THR A 258 -13.48 0.88 -19.82
C THR A 258 -14.34 0.78 -21.09
N ARG A 259 -14.12 -0.25 -21.91
CA ARG A 259 -14.93 -0.53 -23.11
C ARG A 259 -16.15 -1.40 -22.84
N THR A 260 -16.13 -2.18 -21.76
CA THR A 260 -17.15 -3.20 -21.47
C THR A 260 -17.96 -2.91 -20.22
N ARG A 261 -17.51 -1.96 -19.39
CA ARG A 261 -18.16 -1.55 -18.16
C ARG A 261 -18.33 -0.06 -18.18
N SER A 262 -19.51 0.39 -17.75
CA SER A 262 -19.69 1.75 -17.30
C SER A 262 -18.84 2.01 -16.05
N LEU A 263 -18.61 3.29 -15.79
CA LEU A 263 -17.97 3.74 -14.56
C LEU A 263 -18.62 3.14 -13.29
N ASN A 264 -19.95 3.17 -13.19
CA ASN A 264 -20.65 2.70 -11.98
C ASN A 264 -20.44 1.19 -11.78
N GLU A 265 -20.48 0.41 -12.87
CA GLU A 265 -20.17 -1.01 -12.82
C GLU A 265 -18.72 -1.27 -12.41
N PHE A 266 -17.77 -0.45 -12.89
CA PHE A 266 -16.37 -0.56 -12.47
C PHE A 266 -16.20 -0.28 -10.97
N VAL A 267 -16.79 0.83 -10.48
CA VAL A 267 -16.71 1.22 -9.07
C VAL A 267 -17.34 0.14 -8.18
N ALA A 268 -18.54 -0.34 -8.52
CA ALA A 268 -19.21 -1.40 -7.78
C ALA A 268 -18.41 -2.71 -7.83
N LYS A 269 -17.78 -3.01 -8.97
CA LYS A 269 -16.92 -4.19 -9.10
C LYS A 269 -15.73 -4.13 -8.14
N VAL A 270 -15.02 -3.01 -8.09
CA VAL A 270 -13.82 -2.83 -7.25
C VAL A 270 -14.13 -2.80 -5.76
N THR A 271 -15.19 -2.08 -5.38
CA THR A 271 -15.46 -1.74 -3.96
C THR A 271 -16.46 -2.68 -3.26
N GLU A 272 -17.23 -3.44 -4.04
CA GLU A 272 -18.31 -4.32 -3.53
C GLU A 272 -18.18 -5.76 -4.07
N GLY A 273 -17.50 -5.92 -5.21
CA GLY A 273 -17.35 -7.23 -5.85
C GLY A 273 -18.54 -7.59 -6.71
N ALA A 274 -19.20 -6.60 -7.33
CA ALA A 274 -20.36 -6.78 -8.19
C ALA A 274 -20.24 -8.02 -9.13
N PRO A 275 -21.33 -8.77 -9.35
CA PRO A 275 -21.28 -10.03 -10.06
C PRO A 275 -20.90 -9.86 -11.53
N VAL A 276 -20.33 -10.92 -12.11
CA VAL A 276 -19.97 -11.06 -13.52
C VAL A 276 -20.49 -12.40 -14.04
N SER A 277 -20.83 -12.45 -15.32
CA SER A 277 -21.26 -13.69 -15.99
C SER A 277 -20.07 -14.62 -16.21
N MET A 278 -20.16 -15.86 -15.73
CA MET A 278 -19.11 -16.88 -15.89
C MET A 278 -19.70 -18.26 -16.19
N GLY A 279 -18.89 -19.11 -16.81
CA GLY A 279 -19.25 -20.47 -17.22
C GLY A 279 -20.12 -20.55 -18.48
N VAL A 280 -20.30 -21.77 -19.00
CA VAL A 280 -21.11 -22.05 -20.21
C VAL A 280 -22.56 -21.59 -20.08
N LEU A 281 -23.11 -21.62 -18.86
CA LEU A 281 -24.49 -21.20 -18.57
C LEU A 281 -24.62 -19.70 -18.26
N GLU A 282 -23.52 -18.93 -18.34
CA GLU A 282 -23.45 -17.50 -18.03
C GLU A 282 -24.08 -17.10 -16.68
N LEU A 283 -23.91 -17.96 -15.67
CA LEU A 283 -24.41 -17.70 -14.33
C LEU A 283 -23.67 -16.50 -13.72
N HIS A 284 -24.36 -15.77 -12.86
CA HIS A 284 -23.82 -14.58 -12.21
C HIS A 284 -23.05 -14.97 -10.96
N TYR A 285 -21.73 -14.74 -10.97
CA TYR A 285 -20.85 -15.00 -9.84
C TYR A 285 -20.17 -13.72 -9.38
N ARG A 286 -19.81 -13.62 -8.10
CA ARG A 286 -18.89 -12.58 -7.60
C ARG A 286 -17.56 -12.56 -8.37
N GLY A 287 -17.21 -13.68 -9.00
CA GLY A 287 -15.97 -13.87 -9.72
C GLY A 287 -14.78 -14.07 -8.79
N ARG A 288 -13.57 -14.02 -9.37
CA ARG A 288 -12.31 -14.32 -8.68
C ARG A 288 -11.51 -13.08 -8.29
N MET A 289 -12.03 -11.88 -8.57
CA MET A 289 -11.41 -10.62 -8.17
C MET A 289 -11.66 -10.36 -6.68
N PRO A 290 -10.62 -10.07 -5.88
CA PRO A 290 -10.80 -9.65 -4.49
C PRO A 290 -11.63 -8.37 -4.39
N VAL A 291 -12.30 -8.18 -3.25
CA VAL A 291 -13.02 -6.94 -2.95
C VAL A 291 -12.13 -6.02 -2.14
N PHE A 292 -11.84 -4.87 -2.71
CA PHE A 292 -10.98 -3.87 -2.10
C PHE A 292 -11.84 -2.89 -1.29
N TYR A 293 -12.46 -3.38 -0.20
CA TYR A 293 -13.39 -2.60 0.62
C TYR A 293 -12.78 -1.34 1.25
N TYR A 294 -11.46 -1.26 1.28
CA TYR A 294 -10.69 -0.13 1.76
C TYR A 294 -10.44 0.93 0.68
N ILE A 295 -10.76 0.64 -0.59
CA ILE A 295 -10.74 1.60 -1.68
C ILE A 295 -12.05 2.38 -1.67
N ARG A 296 -11.95 3.70 -1.72
CA ARG A 296 -13.12 4.57 -1.71
C ARG A 296 -13.73 4.65 -3.11
N PRO A 297 -15.05 4.83 -3.25
CA PRO A 297 -15.71 4.95 -4.56
C PRO A 297 -15.07 6.01 -5.47
N GLU A 298 -14.68 7.16 -4.92
CA GLU A 298 -14.00 8.23 -5.63
C GLU A 298 -12.61 7.84 -6.17
N GLU A 299 -11.90 6.93 -5.49
CA GLU A 299 -10.60 6.43 -5.93
C GLU A 299 -10.76 5.37 -7.01
N ALA A 300 -11.76 4.50 -6.88
CA ALA A 300 -12.13 3.58 -7.95
C ALA A 300 -12.59 4.34 -9.22
N ALA A 301 -13.34 5.42 -9.05
CA ALA A 301 -13.72 6.31 -10.13
C ALA A 301 -12.49 6.99 -10.78
N ALA A 302 -11.55 7.45 -9.97
CA ALA A 302 -10.28 7.99 -10.43
C ALA A 302 -9.49 6.98 -11.29
N ALA A 303 -9.46 5.71 -10.89
CA ALA A 303 -8.84 4.64 -11.68
C ALA A 303 -9.52 4.41 -13.03
N TYR A 304 -10.86 4.41 -13.07
CA TYR A 304 -11.61 4.32 -14.34
C TYR A 304 -11.27 5.51 -15.27
N MET A 305 -11.21 6.71 -14.71
CA MET A 305 -10.84 7.93 -15.45
C MET A 305 -9.39 7.87 -15.97
N TYR A 306 -8.45 7.43 -15.15
CA TYR A 306 -7.07 7.19 -15.58
C TYR A 306 -7.02 6.21 -16.76
N LEU A 307 -7.69 5.05 -16.69
CA LEU A 307 -7.71 4.08 -17.81
C LEU A 307 -8.36 4.64 -19.08
N THR A 308 -9.25 5.61 -18.96
CA THR A 308 -9.92 6.26 -20.09
C THR A 308 -8.99 7.29 -20.76
N MET A 309 -8.27 8.08 -19.96
CA MET A 309 -7.36 9.12 -20.46
C MET A 309 -5.98 8.59 -20.88
N TYR A 310 -5.53 7.52 -20.23
CA TYR A 310 -4.24 6.87 -20.44
C TYR A 310 -4.48 5.39 -20.76
N PRO A 311 -5.02 5.08 -21.96
CA PRO A 311 -5.38 3.72 -22.32
C PRO A 311 -4.16 2.80 -22.23
N PRO A 312 -4.30 1.58 -21.67
CA PRO A 312 -3.19 0.64 -21.54
C PRO A 312 -2.55 0.29 -22.89
N GLY A 313 -1.22 0.26 -22.93
CA GLY A 313 -0.43 0.01 -24.13
C GLY A 313 0.37 -1.28 -24.09
N THR A 314 0.93 -1.68 -25.22
CA THR A 314 1.93 -2.76 -25.27
C THR A 314 3.29 -2.26 -24.76
N ALA A 315 4.15 -3.16 -24.27
CA ALA A 315 5.45 -2.77 -23.69
C ALA A 315 6.34 -1.98 -24.68
N ASP A 316 6.17 -2.23 -25.99
CA ASP A 316 6.93 -1.59 -27.06
C ASP A 316 6.49 -0.13 -27.34
N GLU A 317 5.27 0.25 -26.97
CA GLU A 317 4.73 1.60 -27.22
C GLU A 317 5.19 2.63 -26.17
N THR A 318 5.53 2.19 -24.95
CA THR A 318 5.97 3.09 -23.88
C THR A 318 7.45 3.48 -23.95
N ASP A 319 8.28 2.73 -24.68
CA ASP A 319 9.73 3.01 -24.77
C ASP A 319 10.08 4.10 -25.81
N ALA A 320 9.15 4.40 -26.72
CA ALA A 320 9.31 5.49 -27.70
C ALA A 320 9.27 6.90 -27.06
N GLY A 321 8.74 7.04 -25.83
CA GLY A 321 8.64 8.31 -25.09
C GLY A 321 9.76 8.56 -24.06
N SER A 322 10.59 7.57 -23.73
CA SER A 322 11.60 7.67 -22.65
C SER A 322 13.02 7.97 -23.13
N ARG A 323 13.29 7.93 -24.45
CA ARG A 323 14.60 8.24 -25.03
C ARG A 323 14.89 9.74 -25.09
N ALA A 324 14.94 10.39 -23.93
CA ALA A 324 15.65 11.65 -23.73
C ALA A 324 16.82 11.42 -22.76
N ALA A 325 18.01 11.32 -23.35
CA ALA A 325 19.34 11.51 -22.75
C ALA A 325 19.68 10.75 -21.45
N ALA A 326 20.18 9.52 -21.58
CA ALA A 326 21.14 8.99 -20.62
C ALA A 326 22.52 9.64 -20.87
N PRO A 327 23.17 10.30 -19.90
CA PRO A 327 24.56 10.71 -20.04
C PRO A 327 25.48 9.49 -20.06
N ALA A 328 26.43 9.50 -21.00
CA ALA A 328 27.45 8.49 -21.15
C ALA A 328 28.28 8.34 -19.85
N ASN A 329 28.45 7.10 -19.39
CA ASN A 329 29.26 6.75 -18.23
C ASN A 329 30.73 6.54 -18.67
N PRO A 330 31.69 7.43 -18.33
CA PRO A 330 33.08 7.28 -18.71
C PRO A 330 33.81 6.49 -17.63
N GLY A 331 33.63 5.17 -17.60
CA GLY A 331 34.09 4.41 -16.44
C GLY A 331 34.22 2.90 -16.62
N ARG A 332 34.59 2.41 -17.81
CA ARG A 332 34.93 0.98 -17.96
C ARG A 332 36.16 0.80 -18.85
N LYS A 333 37.34 0.82 -18.22
CA LYS A 333 38.56 0.29 -18.83
C LYS A 333 38.43 -1.23 -18.90
N SER A 334 38.31 -1.78 -20.10
CA SER A 334 38.35 -3.22 -20.36
C SER A 334 39.78 -3.74 -20.20
N GLY A 335 40.06 -4.44 -19.09
CA GLY A 335 41.25 -5.27 -18.96
C GLY A 335 40.96 -6.66 -19.51
N ALA A 336 41.30 -6.90 -20.77
CA ALA A 336 41.37 -8.24 -21.33
C ALA A 336 42.69 -8.90 -20.88
N LYS A 337 42.62 -10.05 -20.21
CA LYS A 337 43.73 -11.00 -20.11
C LYS A 337 43.25 -12.36 -20.57
N THR A 338 43.70 -12.71 -21.76
CA THR A 338 43.76 -14.06 -22.30
C THR A 338 44.76 -14.87 -21.48
N ASN A 339 44.39 -16.08 -21.05
CA ASN A 339 45.36 -17.11 -20.69
C ASN A 339 45.08 -18.36 -21.52
N ALA A 340 46.08 -18.74 -22.31
CA ALA A 340 46.23 -20.02 -22.97
C ALA A 340 47.30 -20.82 -22.21
N SER A 341 47.06 -22.13 -22.14
CA SER A 341 48.03 -23.24 -22.05
C SER A 341 49.10 -23.23 -20.95
N GLN A 342 48.92 -24.12 -19.97
CA GLN A 342 49.80 -25.26 -19.68
C GLN A 342 49.08 -26.24 -18.74
#